data_AF-A0A168QAB3-F1
#
_entry.id   AF-A0A168QAB3-F1
#
_cell.length_a   1.000
_cell.length_b   1.000
_cell.length_c   1.000
_cell.angle_alpha   90.00
_cell.angle_beta   90.00
_cell.angle_gamma   90.00
#
_symmetry.space_group_name_H-M   'P 1'
#
loop_
_entity.id
_entity.type
_entity.pdbx_description
1 polymer ?
#
loop_
_entity_poly.entity_id
_entity_poly.type
_entity_poly.pdbx_seq_one_letter_code
_entity_poly.pdbx_strand_id
1 'polypeptide(L)'
;MAIQQRNTSQAINSDIQKQHDGQGRDTDRLLPNQSEKLILSWNEIPAWMQDNVYITGGYRRQTNNYWDCVKSLGYLHNESVNIWSHLLTFILFVGFGIHFLWTQPFQETLTTFDITYFFLFIAGALLCLGFSASFHCFSCHSEKVAATWNRCDYAGITCLIVGSFFPVIYYGFHCHHILQVVYLSIIVSLGSVTAAVTLMKHFRTPAYRWIRASLFMALGLFGLIPTFHGIWIYGLNNATKTIALGHMALMATTYIAGALIYGCRFPERVMPGKFNIFGASHQIFHICVTIAVLAHYFGVMSAMAFWHDVSNEEFCQTLFF
;
A
#
# COMPACT_ATOMS: atom_id res chain seq x y z
N MET A 1 -72.59 26.11 -32.11
CA MET A 1 -71.44 26.69 -31.38
C MET A 1 -70.56 25.69 -30.62
N ALA A 2 -70.95 24.42 -30.43
CA ALA A 2 -70.15 23.45 -29.64
C ALA A 2 -69.09 22.63 -30.43
N ILE A 3 -69.06 22.71 -31.76
CA ILE A 3 -68.12 21.92 -32.60
C ILE A 3 -66.80 22.68 -32.85
N GLN A 4 -66.83 24.01 -32.81
CA GLN A 4 -65.66 24.84 -33.13
C GLN A 4 -64.68 25.02 -31.94
N GLN A 5 -65.14 24.77 -30.70
CA GLN A 5 -64.30 24.80 -29.49
C GLN A 5 -63.54 23.49 -29.25
N ARG A 6 -63.99 22.34 -29.75
CA ARG A 6 -63.25 21.06 -29.61
C ARG A 6 -62.00 21.00 -30.49
N ASN A 7 -62.06 21.56 -31.70
CA ASN A 7 -60.93 21.54 -32.62
C ASN A 7 -59.80 22.49 -32.19
N THR A 8 -60.12 23.59 -31.50
CA THR A 8 -59.13 24.52 -30.96
C THR A 8 -58.42 23.94 -29.73
N SER A 9 -59.12 23.26 -28.83
CA SER A 9 -58.49 22.61 -27.67
C SER A 9 -57.60 21.42 -28.04
N GLN A 10 -57.93 20.67 -29.10
CA GLN A 10 -57.06 19.59 -29.60
C GLN A 10 -55.80 20.12 -30.30
N ALA A 11 -55.90 21.23 -31.04
CA ALA A 11 -54.74 21.86 -31.66
C ALA A 11 -53.77 22.43 -30.61
N ILE A 12 -54.29 23.13 -29.59
CA ILE A 12 -53.48 23.70 -28.50
C ILE A 12 -52.80 22.60 -27.68
N ASN A 13 -53.48 21.49 -27.38
CA ASN A 13 -52.84 20.35 -26.70
C ASN A 13 -51.76 19.69 -27.57
N SER A 14 -51.93 19.63 -28.89
CA SER A 14 -50.91 19.06 -29.78
C SER A 14 -49.65 19.94 -29.90
N ASP A 15 -49.80 21.26 -29.80
CA ASP A 15 -48.68 22.21 -29.83
C ASP A 15 -47.95 22.28 -28.47
N ILE A 16 -48.66 22.15 -27.35
CA ILE A 16 -48.06 22.02 -26.01
C ILE A 16 -47.30 20.69 -25.88
N GLN A 17 -47.82 19.59 -26.43
CA GLN A 17 -47.13 18.30 -26.45
C GLN A 17 -45.85 18.35 -27.31
N LYS A 18 -45.88 19.06 -28.46
CA LYS A 18 -44.71 19.29 -29.31
C LYS A 18 -43.67 20.21 -28.69
N GLN A 19 -44.08 21.21 -27.90
CA GLN A 19 -43.14 22.05 -27.13
C GLN A 19 -42.50 21.28 -25.98
N HIS A 20 -43.23 20.41 -25.27
CA HIS A 20 -42.67 19.57 -24.21
C HIS A 20 -41.73 18.47 -24.75
N ASP A 21 -42.02 17.89 -25.92
CA ASP A 21 -41.16 16.87 -26.57
C ASP A 21 -39.90 17.45 -27.24
N GLY A 22 -39.88 18.77 -27.50
CA GLY A 22 -38.73 19.51 -28.05
C GLY A 22 -37.76 20.01 -26.99
N GLN A 23 -38.24 20.37 -25.80
CA GLN A 23 -37.39 20.90 -24.72
C GLN A 23 -36.65 19.83 -23.91
N GLY A 24 -37.12 18.58 -23.89
CA GLY A 24 -36.44 17.46 -23.22
C GLY A 24 -35.30 16.83 -24.02
N ARG A 25 -35.21 17.07 -25.34
CA ARG A 25 -34.20 16.46 -26.22
C ARG A 25 -32.90 17.25 -26.36
N ASP A 26 -32.91 18.55 -26.07
CA ASP A 26 -31.72 19.39 -26.18
C ASP A 26 -30.92 19.50 -24.87
N THR A 27 -31.52 19.20 -23.72
CA THR A 27 -30.79 19.15 -22.44
C THR A 27 -29.90 17.92 -22.33
N ASP A 28 -30.27 16.80 -22.95
CA ASP A 28 -29.45 15.58 -23.01
C ASP A 28 -28.27 15.71 -23.98
N ARG A 29 -28.25 16.73 -24.86
CA ARG A 29 -27.13 17.03 -25.77
C ARG A 29 -26.07 17.95 -25.17
N LEU A 30 -26.31 18.53 -23.99
CA LEU A 30 -25.38 19.44 -23.31
C LEU A 30 -24.47 18.74 -22.31
N LEU A 31 -24.70 17.46 -22.00
CA LEU A 31 -23.66 16.64 -21.40
C LEU A 31 -22.73 16.24 -22.54
N PRO A 32 -21.47 16.72 -22.57
CA PRO A 32 -20.53 16.26 -23.57
C PRO A 32 -20.50 14.74 -23.47
N ASN A 33 -20.75 14.08 -24.60
CA ASN A 33 -20.64 12.64 -24.77
C ASN A 33 -19.34 12.21 -24.10
N GLN A 34 -19.41 11.66 -22.88
CA GLN A 34 -18.22 11.36 -22.08
C GLN A 34 -17.35 10.45 -22.94
N SER A 35 -16.22 10.99 -23.38
CA SER A 35 -15.45 10.46 -24.50
C SER A 35 -15.25 8.95 -24.39
N GLU A 36 -15.36 8.24 -25.52
CA GLU A 36 -14.94 6.83 -25.68
C GLU A 36 -13.49 6.58 -25.25
N LYS A 37 -12.71 7.64 -25.03
CA LYS A 37 -11.32 7.63 -24.58
C LYS A 37 -11.18 6.91 -23.23
N LEU A 38 -10.38 5.84 -23.23
CA LEU A 38 -10.04 5.08 -22.03
C LEU A 38 -9.12 5.86 -21.08
N ILE A 39 -8.29 6.74 -21.64
CA ILE A 39 -7.25 7.50 -20.94
C ILE A 39 -7.50 9.00 -21.04
N LEU A 40 -7.50 9.68 -19.90
CA LEU A 40 -7.81 11.09 -19.72
C LEU A 40 -6.56 11.89 -19.31
N SER A 41 -6.60 13.19 -19.60
CA SER A 41 -5.68 14.21 -19.08
C SER A 41 -6.13 14.73 -17.71
N TRP A 42 -5.24 15.43 -17.02
CA TRP A 42 -5.49 16.00 -15.69
C TRP A 42 -6.77 16.87 -15.61
N ASN A 43 -7.05 17.66 -16.65
CA ASN A 43 -8.21 18.55 -16.67
C ASN A 43 -9.53 17.82 -17.00
N GLU A 44 -9.45 16.59 -17.50
CA GLU A 44 -10.62 15.77 -17.89
C GLU A 44 -11.11 14.88 -16.74
N ILE A 45 -10.29 14.65 -15.71
CA ILE A 45 -10.68 13.81 -14.56
C ILE A 45 -11.46 14.59 -13.48
N PRO A 46 -12.38 13.91 -12.76
CA PRO A 46 -13.06 14.49 -11.61
C PRO A 46 -12.09 15.03 -10.55
N ALA A 47 -12.47 16.10 -9.87
CA ALA A 47 -11.64 16.76 -8.84
C ALA A 47 -11.18 15.80 -7.72
N TRP A 48 -11.98 14.79 -7.36
CA TRP A 48 -11.62 13.82 -6.33
C TRP A 48 -10.47 12.87 -6.74
N MET A 49 -10.17 12.75 -8.04
CA MET A 49 -9.04 11.97 -8.59
C MET A 49 -7.75 12.80 -8.76
N GLN A 50 -7.83 14.13 -8.61
CA GLN A 50 -6.72 15.06 -8.84
C GLN A 50 -5.77 15.13 -7.63
N ASP A 51 -4.89 14.14 -7.46
CA ASP A 51 -3.92 14.11 -6.34
C ASP A 51 -2.58 14.82 -6.63
N ASN A 52 -1.98 14.55 -7.80
CA ASN A 52 -0.64 15.01 -8.16
C ASN A 52 -0.62 15.82 -9.46
N VAL A 53 -0.64 17.15 -9.34
CA VAL A 53 -0.69 18.11 -10.46
C VAL A 53 0.45 17.97 -11.48
N TYR A 54 1.57 17.33 -11.10
CA TYR A 54 2.71 17.12 -11.99
C TYR A 54 2.52 15.95 -12.97
N ILE A 55 1.55 15.07 -12.68
CA ILE A 55 1.11 14.01 -13.59
C ILE A 55 -0.02 14.59 -14.43
N THR A 56 0.27 14.91 -15.69
CA THR A 56 -0.64 15.70 -16.54
C THR A 56 -1.57 14.85 -17.40
N GLY A 57 -1.37 13.53 -17.43
CA GLY A 57 -2.19 12.60 -18.19
C GLY A 57 -1.91 11.14 -17.87
N GLY A 58 -2.54 10.23 -18.62
CA GLY A 58 -2.45 8.80 -18.36
C GLY A 58 -3.50 8.29 -17.37
N TYR A 59 -4.48 9.11 -17.00
CA TYR A 59 -5.50 8.75 -16.02
C TYR A 59 -6.58 7.85 -16.61
N ARG A 60 -7.05 6.88 -15.84
CA ARG A 60 -8.26 6.13 -16.20
C ARG A 60 -9.50 6.97 -15.95
N ARG A 61 -10.51 6.84 -16.82
CA ARG A 61 -11.84 7.40 -16.57
C ARG A 61 -12.52 6.75 -15.36
N GLN A 62 -13.47 7.47 -14.76
CA GLN A 62 -14.32 6.89 -13.72
C GLN A 62 -15.20 5.78 -14.32
N THR A 63 -15.15 4.56 -13.76
CA THR A 63 -15.84 3.39 -14.34
C THR A 63 -17.18 3.07 -13.66
N ASN A 64 -17.32 3.36 -12.37
CA ASN A 64 -18.42 2.90 -11.51
C ASN A 64 -18.67 1.37 -11.57
N ASN A 65 -17.68 0.60 -12.00
CA ASN A 65 -17.78 -0.85 -12.17
C ASN A 65 -16.43 -1.51 -11.88
N TYR A 66 -16.42 -2.48 -10.95
CA TYR A 66 -15.23 -3.22 -10.55
C TYR A 66 -14.59 -4.01 -11.70
N TRP A 67 -15.40 -4.64 -12.55
CA TRP A 67 -14.88 -5.39 -13.69
C TRP A 67 -14.16 -4.50 -14.69
N ASP A 68 -14.63 -3.29 -14.92
CA ASP A 68 -13.95 -2.35 -15.81
C ASP A 68 -12.66 -1.79 -15.19
N CYS A 69 -12.58 -1.69 -13.85
CA CYS A 69 -11.31 -1.46 -13.16
C CYS A 69 -10.33 -2.64 -13.38
N VAL A 70 -10.78 -3.89 -13.24
CA VAL A 70 -9.91 -5.06 -13.46
C VAL A 70 -9.45 -5.16 -14.91
N LYS A 71 -10.31 -4.85 -15.89
CA LYS A 71 -9.91 -4.77 -17.31
C LYS A 71 -8.78 -3.76 -17.55
N SER A 72 -8.61 -2.76 -16.68
CA SER A 72 -7.52 -1.79 -16.80
C SER A 72 -6.12 -2.38 -16.60
N LEU A 73 -6.01 -3.56 -15.98
CA LEU A 73 -4.75 -4.31 -15.91
C LEU A 73 -4.20 -4.67 -17.31
N GLY A 74 -5.06 -4.73 -18.32
CA GLY A 74 -4.71 -5.08 -19.70
C GLY A 74 -4.26 -3.92 -20.58
N TYR A 75 -4.24 -2.68 -20.08
CA TYR A 75 -3.74 -1.53 -20.85
C TYR A 75 -2.93 -0.57 -19.97
N LEU A 76 -2.13 0.28 -20.61
CA LEU A 76 -1.17 1.14 -19.93
C LEU A 76 -1.79 2.47 -19.47
N HIS A 77 -1.56 2.83 -18.21
CA HIS A 77 -2.04 4.03 -17.56
C HIS A 77 -1.11 4.44 -16.39
N ASN A 78 -1.34 5.60 -15.80
CA ASN A 78 -0.48 6.16 -14.74
C ASN A 78 -0.36 5.27 -13.49
N GLU A 79 -1.42 4.52 -13.17
CA GLU A 79 -1.45 3.56 -12.07
C GLU A 79 -0.86 2.18 -12.40
N SER A 80 -0.46 1.88 -13.66
CA SER A 80 -0.08 0.51 -14.05
C SER A 80 1.12 -0.01 -13.26
N VAL A 81 2.17 0.79 -13.09
CA VAL A 81 3.35 0.38 -12.32
C VAL A 81 3.02 0.23 -10.83
N ASN A 82 2.19 1.12 -10.27
CA ASN A 82 1.75 1.02 -8.87
C ASN A 82 1.01 -0.30 -8.62
N ILE A 83 0.14 -0.72 -9.55
CA ILE A 83 -0.58 -1.99 -9.41
C ILE A 83 0.35 -3.18 -9.56
N TRP A 84 1.09 -3.25 -10.67
CA TRP A 84 1.87 -4.44 -11.01
C TRP A 84 3.06 -4.68 -10.07
N SER A 85 3.72 -3.62 -9.58
CA SER A 85 4.84 -3.76 -8.64
C SER A 85 4.41 -4.47 -7.35
N HIS A 86 3.34 -4.02 -6.71
CA HIS A 86 2.81 -4.66 -5.50
C HIS A 86 2.07 -5.98 -5.78
N LEU A 87 1.35 -6.12 -6.90
CA LEU A 87 0.66 -7.36 -7.25
C LEU A 87 1.64 -8.53 -7.49
N LEU A 88 2.73 -8.29 -8.23
CA LEU A 88 3.75 -9.31 -8.46
C LEU A 88 4.47 -9.68 -7.16
N THR A 89 4.76 -8.69 -6.32
CA THR A 89 5.36 -8.93 -4.99
C THR A 89 4.41 -9.71 -4.09
N PHE A 90 3.10 -9.44 -4.14
CA PHE A 90 2.09 -10.20 -3.42
C PHE A 90 2.11 -11.69 -3.82
N ILE A 91 2.10 -11.98 -5.12
CA ILE A 91 2.17 -13.36 -5.64
C ILE A 91 3.45 -14.06 -5.17
N LEU A 92 4.58 -13.34 -5.19
CA LEU A 92 5.86 -13.86 -4.69
C LEU A 92 5.80 -14.21 -3.20
N PHE A 93 5.19 -13.36 -2.37
CA PHE A 93 5.03 -13.62 -0.93
C PHE A 93 4.06 -14.76 -0.62
N VAL A 94 3.02 -14.95 -1.44
CA VAL A 94 2.18 -16.17 -1.37
C VAL A 94 3.06 -17.39 -1.65
N GLY A 95 3.90 -17.33 -2.68
CA GLY A 95 4.88 -18.36 -3.01
C GLY A 95 5.84 -18.66 -1.86
N PHE A 96 6.40 -17.63 -1.22
CA PHE A 96 7.28 -17.81 -0.05
C PHE A 96 6.58 -18.46 1.14
N GLY A 97 5.34 -18.07 1.43
CA GLY A 97 4.55 -18.72 2.49
C GLY A 97 4.28 -20.20 2.20
N ILE A 98 3.87 -20.54 0.96
CA ILE A 98 3.66 -21.92 0.54
C ILE A 98 4.96 -22.72 0.57
N HIS A 99 6.06 -22.12 0.08
CA HIS A 99 7.36 -22.76 0.06
C HIS A 99 7.86 -23.08 1.48
N PHE A 100 7.68 -22.17 2.43
CA PHE A 100 7.99 -22.42 3.84
C PHE A 100 7.17 -23.59 4.40
N LEU A 101 5.86 -23.62 4.13
CA LEU A 101 5.00 -24.73 4.58
C LEU A 101 5.40 -26.07 3.96
N TRP A 102 5.81 -26.07 2.69
CA TRP A 102 6.19 -27.28 1.96
C TRP A 102 7.55 -27.83 2.41
N THR A 103 8.53 -26.94 2.59
CA THR A 103 9.90 -27.35 2.90
C THR A 103 10.18 -27.53 4.39
N GLN A 104 9.39 -26.88 5.26
CA GLN A 104 9.59 -26.88 6.72
C GLN A 104 11.08 -26.72 7.06
N PRO A 105 11.71 -25.58 6.68
CA PRO A 105 13.14 -25.41 6.88
C PRO A 105 13.47 -25.58 8.36
N PHE A 106 14.52 -26.33 8.69
CA PHE A 106 14.89 -26.64 10.09
C PHE A 106 13.82 -27.46 10.85
N GLN A 107 13.15 -28.39 10.15
CA GLN A 107 12.04 -29.20 10.69
C GLN A 107 12.29 -29.79 12.09
N GLU A 108 13.53 -30.17 12.42
CA GLU A 108 13.87 -30.78 13.71
C GLU A 108 13.89 -29.78 14.88
N THR A 109 14.10 -28.50 14.62
CA THR A 109 14.30 -27.47 15.66
C THR A 109 13.30 -26.33 15.60
N LEU A 110 12.45 -26.24 14.56
CA LEU A 110 11.40 -25.24 14.45
C LEU A 110 10.43 -25.25 15.65
N THR A 111 10.23 -24.09 16.26
CA THR A 111 9.23 -23.91 17.32
C THR A 111 7.93 -23.33 16.78
N THR A 112 6.86 -23.41 17.57
CA THR A 112 5.60 -22.73 17.26
C THR A 112 5.76 -21.21 17.15
N PHE A 113 6.69 -20.60 17.90
CA PHE A 113 6.96 -19.16 17.83
C PHE A 113 7.60 -18.77 16.50
N ASP A 114 8.56 -19.56 15.99
CA ASP A 114 9.19 -19.36 14.68
C ASP A 114 8.11 -19.28 13.58
N ILE A 115 7.25 -20.30 13.55
CA ILE A 115 6.16 -20.40 12.57
C ILE A 115 5.19 -19.22 12.74
N THR A 116 4.74 -18.95 13.97
CA THR A 116 3.74 -17.90 14.22
C THR A 116 4.25 -16.53 13.81
N TYR A 117 5.46 -16.16 14.24
CA TYR A 117 6.01 -14.83 13.98
C TYR A 117 6.39 -14.63 12.52
N PHE A 118 6.90 -15.68 11.87
CA PHE A 118 7.10 -15.67 10.42
C PHE A 118 5.77 -15.44 9.68
N PHE A 119 4.70 -16.18 10.01
CA PHE A 119 3.42 -16.01 9.32
C PHE A 119 2.68 -14.73 9.67
N LEU A 120 2.92 -14.12 10.84
CA LEU A 120 2.46 -12.76 11.13
C LEU A 120 3.10 -11.73 10.19
N PHE A 121 4.40 -11.87 9.93
CA PHE A 121 5.09 -11.05 8.93
C PHE A 121 4.55 -11.30 7.52
N ILE A 122 4.43 -12.56 7.09
CA ILE A 122 3.88 -12.91 5.76
C ILE A 122 2.46 -12.36 5.60
N ALA A 123 1.59 -12.53 6.59
CA ALA A 123 0.23 -11.99 6.55
C ALA A 123 0.24 -10.46 6.46
N GLY A 124 1.08 -9.78 7.24
CA GLY A 124 1.26 -8.33 7.16
C GLY A 124 1.70 -7.86 5.76
N ALA A 125 2.68 -8.55 5.16
CA ALA A 125 3.14 -8.28 3.80
C ALA A 125 2.05 -8.49 2.76
N LEU A 126 1.32 -9.61 2.82
CA LEU A 126 0.22 -9.91 1.90
C LEU A 126 -0.92 -8.89 2.02
N LEU A 127 -1.29 -8.47 3.25
CA LEU A 127 -2.28 -7.42 3.46
C LEU A 127 -1.83 -6.09 2.87
N CYS A 128 -0.58 -5.67 3.13
CA CYS A 128 -0.03 -4.42 2.58
C CYS A 128 -0.02 -4.42 1.05
N LEU A 129 0.62 -5.42 0.45
CA LEU A 129 0.80 -5.50 -1.00
C LEU A 129 -0.54 -5.69 -1.71
N GLY A 130 -1.40 -6.56 -1.18
CA GLY A 130 -2.72 -6.85 -1.72
C GLY A 130 -3.69 -5.66 -1.63
N PHE A 131 -3.74 -4.98 -0.48
CA PHE A 131 -4.59 -3.79 -0.32
C PHE A 131 -4.08 -2.63 -1.16
N SER A 132 -2.77 -2.45 -1.27
CA SER A 132 -2.19 -1.42 -2.14
C SER A 132 -2.51 -1.67 -3.62
N ALA A 133 -2.23 -2.88 -4.13
CA ALA A 133 -2.56 -3.23 -5.51
C ALA A 133 -4.07 -3.11 -5.79
N SER A 134 -4.92 -3.50 -4.84
CA SER A 134 -6.37 -3.35 -4.94
C SER A 134 -6.80 -1.88 -4.95
N PHE A 135 -6.23 -1.04 -4.09
CA PHE A 135 -6.50 0.39 -4.09
C PHE A 135 -6.16 1.03 -5.42
N HIS A 136 -4.95 0.81 -5.93
CA HIS A 136 -4.56 1.36 -7.22
C HIS A 136 -5.38 0.76 -8.37
N CYS A 137 -5.81 -0.49 -8.30
CA CYS A 137 -6.72 -1.07 -9.30
C CYS A 137 -8.09 -0.38 -9.28
N PHE A 138 -8.68 -0.21 -8.10
CA PHE A 138 -10.05 0.29 -7.91
C PHE A 138 -10.16 1.81 -7.72
N SER A 139 -9.05 2.55 -7.78
CA SER A 139 -9.03 4.00 -7.57
C SER A 139 -9.82 4.78 -8.63
N CYS A 140 -10.08 4.19 -9.80
CA CYS A 140 -10.93 4.78 -10.83
C CYS A 140 -12.41 4.36 -10.75
N HIS A 141 -12.84 3.62 -9.72
CA HIS A 141 -14.23 3.16 -9.63
C HIS A 141 -15.20 4.31 -9.35
N SER A 142 -15.17 4.86 -8.14
CA SER A 142 -15.96 5.99 -7.67
C SER A 142 -15.32 6.55 -6.41
N GLU A 143 -15.60 7.79 -6.06
CA GLU A 143 -14.98 8.45 -4.90
C GLU A 143 -15.12 7.62 -3.60
N LYS A 144 -16.30 7.05 -3.36
CA LYS A 144 -16.57 6.22 -2.17
C LYS A 144 -15.76 4.94 -2.15
N VAL A 145 -15.62 4.26 -3.31
CA VAL A 145 -14.88 3.00 -3.42
C VAL A 145 -13.38 3.26 -3.30
N ALA A 146 -12.86 4.24 -4.03
CA ALA A 146 -11.46 4.65 -3.94
C ALA A 146 -11.08 5.05 -2.50
N ALA A 147 -11.97 5.77 -1.82
CA ALA A 147 -11.80 6.12 -0.42
C ALA A 147 -11.73 4.92 0.54
N THR A 148 -12.55 3.89 0.31
CA THR A 148 -12.55 2.68 1.14
C THR A 148 -11.27 1.89 0.93
N TRP A 149 -10.87 1.66 -0.31
CA TRP A 149 -9.63 0.95 -0.59
C TRP A 149 -8.38 1.71 -0.15
N ASN A 150 -8.38 3.04 -0.19
CA ASN A 150 -7.30 3.85 0.39
C ASN A 150 -7.15 3.61 1.91
N ARG A 151 -8.26 3.34 2.63
CA ARG A 151 -8.16 2.96 4.06
C ARG A 151 -7.59 1.57 4.23
N CYS A 152 -7.97 0.63 3.37
CA CYS A 152 -7.37 -0.71 3.37
C CYS A 152 -5.86 -0.61 3.11
N ASP A 153 -5.42 0.22 2.15
CA ASP A 153 -4.00 0.46 1.87
C ASP A 153 -3.25 0.97 3.11
N TYR A 154 -3.79 1.97 3.80
CA TYR A 154 -3.22 2.46 5.08
C TYR A 154 -3.22 1.42 6.20
N ALA A 155 -4.26 0.60 6.32
CA ALA A 155 -4.27 -0.53 7.25
C ALA A 155 -3.16 -1.52 6.91
N GLY A 156 -2.99 -1.82 5.63
CA GLY A 156 -1.96 -2.70 5.09
C GLY A 156 -0.55 -2.27 5.50
N ILE A 157 -0.22 -0.98 5.33
CA ILE A 157 1.09 -0.43 5.77
C ILE A 157 1.31 -0.69 7.26
N THR A 158 0.29 -0.44 8.09
CA THR A 158 0.38 -0.67 9.55
C THR A 158 0.60 -2.15 9.87
N CYS A 159 -0.17 -3.05 9.23
CA CYS A 159 -0.05 -4.50 9.41
C CYS A 159 1.32 -5.02 8.99
N LEU A 160 1.89 -4.54 7.88
CA LEU A 160 3.24 -4.92 7.46
C LEU A 160 4.28 -4.43 8.46
N ILE A 161 4.24 -3.16 8.87
CA ILE A 161 5.23 -2.63 9.83
C ILE A 161 5.16 -3.43 11.12
N VAL A 162 3.98 -3.55 11.75
CA VAL A 162 3.85 -4.30 13.02
C VAL A 162 4.24 -5.77 12.84
N GLY A 163 3.76 -6.45 11.80
CA GLY A 163 4.05 -7.85 11.51
C GLY A 163 5.55 -8.12 11.31
N SER A 164 6.27 -7.19 10.65
CA SER A 164 7.71 -7.30 10.41
C SER A 164 8.56 -7.25 11.69
N PHE A 165 8.05 -6.65 12.78
CA PHE A 165 8.79 -6.60 14.04
C PHE A 165 8.78 -7.95 14.77
N PHE A 166 7.77 -8.79 14.58
CA PHE A 166 7.68 -10.07 15.31
C PHE A 166 8.91 -10.97 15.11
N PRO A 167 9.27 -11.39 13.88
CA PRO A 167 10.43 -12.24 13.69
C PRO A 167 11.75 -11.52 14.02
N VAL A 168 11.88 -10.23 13.68
CA VAL A 168 13.11 -9.48 13.94
C VAL A 168 13.39 -9.30 15.42
N ILE A 169 12.38 -8.99 16.24
CA ILE A 169 12.55 -8.86 17.69
C ILE A 169 12.77 -10.23 18.33
N TYR A 170 12.07 -11.26 17.87
CA TYR A 170 12.23 -12.61 18.38
C TYR A 170 13.65 -13.15 18.19
N TYR A 171 14.18 -13.11 16.96
CA TYR A 171 15.56 -13.53 16.71
C TYR A 171 16.58 -12.52 17.24
N GLY A 172 16.27 -11.23 17.16
CA GLY A 172 17.18 -10.18 17.60
C GLY A 172 17.38 -10.11 19.10
N PHE A 173 16.44 -10.61 19.89
CA PHE A 173 16.57 -10.72 21.34
C PHE A 173 16.33 -12.16 21.79
N HIS A 174 16.79 -13.15 21.02
CA HIS A 174 16.55 -14.57 21.29
C HIS A 174 16.92 -14.96 22.73
N CYS A 175 18.06 -14.46 23.22
CA CYS A 175 18.55 -14.69 24.59
C CYS A 175 17.90 -13.81 25.67
N HIS A 176 17.01 -12.87 25.32
CA HIS A 176 16.44 -11.88 26.23
C HIS A 176 14.92 -11.76 26.08
N HIS A 177 14.18 -12.75 26.59
CA HIS A 177 12.72 -12.81 26.49
C HIS A 177 11.99 -11.56 27.01
N ILE A 178 12.47 -10.95 28.11
CA ILE A 178 11.86 -9.73 28.66
C ILE A 178 11.91 -8.59 27.63
N LEU A 179 13.03 -8.44 26.91
CA LEU A 179 13.17 -7.41 25.88
C LEU A 179 12.25 -7.69 24.69
N GLN A 180 12.07 -8.96 24.31
CA GLN A 180 11.10 -9.34 23.28
C GLN A 180 9.69 -8.85 23.65
N VAL A 181 9.22 -9.19 24.85
CA VAL A 181 7.88 -8.82 25.32
C VAL A 181 7.72 -7.29 25.36
N VAL A 182 8.71 -6.56 25.87
CA VAL A 182 8.68 -5.10 25.95
C VAL A 182 8.58 -4.49 24.55
N TYR A 183 9.47 -4.85 23.63
CA TYR A 183 9.48 -4.26 22.29
C TYR A 183 8.25 -4.63 21.47
N LEU A 184 7.78 -5.88 21.55
CA LEU A 184 6.56 -6.32 20.87
C LEU A 184 5.32 -5.61 21.42
N SER A 185 5.23 -5.41 22.74
CA SER A 185 4.12 -4.67 23.35
C SER A 185 4.09 -3.20 22.89
N ILE A 186 5.26 -2.57 22.80
CA ILE A 186 5.37 -1.18 22.34
C ILE A 186 4.95 -1.07 20.86
N ILE A 187 5.49 -1.91 19.97
CA ILE A 187 5.16 -1.80 18.53
C ILE A 187 3.69 -2.10 18.25
N VAL A 188 3.09 -3.07 18.94
CA VAL A 188 1.65 -3.34 18.83
C VAL A 188 0.82 -2.14 19.31
N SER A 189 1.23 -1.49 20.41
CA SER A 189 0.55 -0.29 20.92
C SER A 189 0.66 0.88 19.95
N LEU A 190 1.87 1.19 19.46
CA LEU A 190 2.12 2.24 18.48
C LEU A 190 1.40 1.98 17.16
N GLY A 191 1.38 0.73 16.69
CA GLY A 191 0.65 0.31 15.51
C GLY A 191 -0.85 0.47 15.67
N SER A 192 -1.40 0.12 16.83
CA SER A 192 -2.84 0.29 17.14
C SER A 192 -3.25 1.76 17.10
N VAL A 193 -2.46 2.65 17.69
CA VAL A 193 -2.68 4.10 17.65
C VAL A 193 -2.58 4.61 16.21
N THR A 194 -1.57 4.18 15.46
CA THR A 194 -1.38 4.56 14.05
C THR A 194 -2.55 4.13 13.17
N ALA A 195 -3.03 2.89 13.33
CA ALA A 195 -4.22 2.40 12.64
C ALA A 195 -5.46 3.22 13.02
N ALA A 196 -5.68 3.49 14.31
CA ALA A 196 -6.83 4.28 14.76
C ALA A 196 -6.84 5.67 14.09
N VAL A 197 -5.71 6.38 14.07
CA VAL A 197 -5.61 7.72 13.48
C VAL A 197 -5.76 7.68 11.96
N THR A 198 -5.08 6.75 11.28
CA THR A 198 -5.04 6.72 9.80
C THR A 198 -6.34 6.22 9.17
N LEU A 199 -7.14 5.44 9.90
CA LEU A 199 -8.43 4.91 9.43
C LEU A 199 -9.61 5.86 9.71
N MET A 200 -9.42 6.88 10.55
CA MET A 200 -10.43 7.91 10.81
C MET A 200 -10.68 8.77 9.57
N LYS A 201 -11.97 9.04 9.28
CA LYS A 201 -12.40 9.83 8.12
C LYS A 201 -11.77 11.22 8.05
N HIS A 202 -11.55 11.85 9.21
CA HIS A 202 -11.00 13.21 9.30
C HIS A 202 -9.55 13.31 8.80
N PHE A 203 -8.70 12.35 9.19
CA PHE A 203 -7.27 12.34 8.85
C PHE A 203 -6.96 11.94 7.40
N ARG A 204 -7.98 11.65 6.59
CA ARG A 204 -7.83 11.27 5.18
C ARG A 204 -7.59 12.47 4.26
N THR A 205 -8.02 13.67 4.64
CA THR A 205 -7.94 14.83 3.73
C THR A 205 -6.49 15.12 3.31
N PRO A 206 -6.27 15.74 2.13
CA PRO A 206 -4.93 16.09 1.67
C PRO A 206 -4.13 16.94 2.68
N ALA A 207 -4.83 17.74 3.50
CA ALA A 207 -4.23 18.55 4.57
C ALA A 207 -3.44 17.71 5.60
N TYR A 208 -3.86 16.47 5.86
CA TYR A 208 -3.23 15.58 6.84
C TYR A 208 -2.23 14.59 6.23
N ARG A 209 -1.86 14.74 4.94
CA ARG A 209 -0.90 13.84 4.28
C ARG A 209 0.41 13.75 5.06
N TRP A 210 0.93 14.88 5.54
CA TRP A 210 2.17 14.93 6.32
C TRP A 210 2.03 14.23 7.67
N ILE A 211 0.89 14.37 8.37
CA ILE A 211 0.65 13.65 9.63
C ILE A 211 0.68 12.13 9.39
N ARG A 212 -0.02 11.64 8.36
CA ARG A 212 -0.04 10.20 8.04
C ARG A 212 1.36 9.69 7.69
N ALA A 213 2.08 10.41 6.82
CA ALA A 213 3.44 10.04 6.44
C ALA A 213 4.38 10.03 7.66
N SER A 214 4.28 11.02 8.55
CA SER A 214 5.08 11.09 9.77
C SER A 214 4.74 9.96 10.75
N LEU A 215 3.49 9.55 10.89
CA LEU A 215 3.10 8.41 11.74
C LEU A 215 3.69 7.10 11.24
N PHE A 216 3.55 6.79 9.94
CA PHE A 216 4.16 5.59 9.36
C PHE A 216 5.68 5.61 9.44
N MET A 217 6.28 6.78 9.17
CA MET A 217 7.73 6.97 9.30
C MET A 217 8.20 6.75 10.74
N ALA A 218 7.52 7.34 11.73
CA ALA A 218 7.85 7.15 13.13
C ALA A 218 7.70 5.69 13.58
N LEU A 219 6.64 5.01 13.12
CA LEU A 219 6.41 3.59 13.41
C LEU A 219 7.55 2.72 12.84
N GLY A 220 8.02 3.00 11.62
CA GLY A 220 9.18 2.31 11.04
C GLY A 220 10.50 2.66 11.73
N LEU A 221 10.74 3.94 12.01
CA LEU A 221 11.96 4.42 12.68
C LEU A 221 12.10 3.93 14.12
N PHE A 222 11.00 3.53 14.76
CA PHE A 222 11.05 2.82 16.04
C PHE A 222 12.01 1.63 15.99
N GLY A 223 12.14 0.96 14.84
CA GLY A 223 13.05 -0.17 14.63
C GLY A 223 14.53 0.15 14.87
N LEU A 224 14.94 1.42 14.78
CA LEU A 224 16.30 1.83 15.12
C LEU A 224 16.62 1.58 16.60
N ILE A 225 15.65 1.76 17.51
CA ILE A 225 15.85 1.57 18.95
C ILE A 225 16.24 0.11 19.29
N PRO A 226 15.44 -0.92 18.94
CA PRO A 226 15.82 -2.30 19.19
C PRO A 226 17.07 -2.71 18.39
N THR A 227 17.29 -2.17 17.18
CA THR A 227 18.53 -2.46 16.44
C THR A 227 19.77 -1.93 17.18
N PHE A 228 19.78 -0.68 17.63
CA PHE A 228 20.90 -0.13 18.39
C PHE A 228 21.08 -0.83 19.73
N HIS A 229 19.98 -1.18 20.41
CA HIS A 229 20.04 -1.94 21.66
C HIS A 229 20.63 -3.33 21.44
N GLY A 230 20.22 -4.04 20.39
CA GLY A 230 20.80 -5.33 20.02
C GLY A 230 22.29 -5.22 19.69
N ILE A 231 22.71 -4.20 18.92
CA ILE A 231 24.13 -3.96 18.64
C ILE A 231 24.92 -3.71 19.93
N TRP A 232 24.34 -2.99 20.90
CA TRP A 232 24.99 -2.74 22.18
C TRP A 232 25.17 -4.01 23.02
N ILE A 233 24.19 -4.91 23.03
CA ILE A 233 24.26 -6.19 23.76
C ILE A 233 25.20 -7.18 23.08
N TYR A 234 25.01 -7.43 21.78
CA TYR A 234 25.67 -8.53 21.08
C TYR A 234 27.00 -8.13 20.44
N GLY A 235 27.23 -6.82 20.26
CA GLY A 235 28.32 -6.29 19.45
C GLY A 235 28.03 -6.32 17.95
N LEU A 236 28.69 -5.44 17.19
CA LEU A 236 28.41 -5.24 15.76
C LEU A 236 28.62 -6.50 14.92
N ASN A 237 29.70 -7.25 15.16
CA ASN A 237 30.03 -8.46 14.40
C ASN A 237 29.04 -9.60 14.61
N ASN A 238 28.42 -9.69 15.79
CA ASN A 238 27.40 -10.69 16.04
C ASN A 238 26.05 -10.21 15.52
N ALA A 239 25.74 -8.91 15.63
CA ALA A 239 24.51 -8.33 15.09
C ALA A 239 24.37 -8.53 13.57
N THR A 240 25.47 -8.57 12.81
CA THR A 240 25.39 -8.89 11.37
C THR A 240 24.89 -10.31 11.10
N LYS A 241 25.06 -11.24 12.04
CA LYS A 241 24.63 -12.63 11.94
C LYS A 241 23.27 -12.86 12.62
N THR A 242 23.08 -12.36 13.84
CA THR A 242 21.89 -12.61 14.68
C THR A 242 20.63 -11.89 14.21
N ILE A 243 20.77 -10.68 13.63
CA ILE A 243 19.66 -9.89 13.08
C ILE A 243 19.81 -9.59 11.59
N ALA A 244 20.75 -10.27 10.92
CA ALA A 244 21.05 -10.03 9.51
C ALA A 244 21.22 -8.52 9.19
N LEU A 245 22.03 -7.80 9.99
CA LEU A 245 22.09 -6.33 10.00
C LEU A 245 22.24 -5.68 8.60
N GLY A 246 22.93 -6.34 7.66
CA GLY A 246 23.03 -5.87 6.27
C GLY A 246 21.68 -5.78 5.56
N HIS A 247 20.82 -6.78 5.73
CA HIS A 247 19.45 -6.78 5.21
C HIS A 247 18.59 -5.70 5.87
N MET A 248 18.75 -5.51 7.18
CA MET A 248 18.07 -4.45 7.93
C MET A 248 18.49 -3.05 7.47
N ALA A 249 19.78 -2.85 7.19
CA ALA A 249 20.30 -1.60 6.64
C ALA A 249 19.76 -1.34 5.22
N LEU A 250 19.73 -2.36 4.36
CA LEU A 250 19.15 -2.25 3.02
C LEU A 250 17.66 -1.89 3.10
N MET A 251 16.90 -2.57 3.97
CA MET A 251 15.49 -2.27 4.21
C MET A 251 15.30 -0.82 4.69
N ALA A 252 16.06 -0.37 5.70
CA ALA A 252 15.92 0.97 6.26
C ALA A 252 16.27 2.07 5.24
N THR A 253 17.38 1.91 4.52
CA THR A 253 17.82 2.88 3.51
C THR A 253 16.85 2.97 2.35
N THR A 254 16.33 1.85 1.85
CA THR A 254 15.35 1.84 0.75
C THR A 254 14.00 2.43 1.16
N TYR A 255 13.49 2.14 2.36
CA TYR A 255 12.28 2.77 2.88
C TYR A 255 12.43 4.30 3.00
N ILE A 256 13.50 4.77 3.64
CA ILE A 256 13.74 6.21 3.84
C ILE A 256 13.90 6.90 2.49
N ALA A 257 14.71 6.35 1.59
CA ALA A 257 14.91 6.92 0.25
C ALA A 257 13.59 6.98 -0.53
N GLY A 258 12.82 5.88 -0.57
CA GLY A 258 11.53 5.83 -1.24
C GLY A 258 10.53 6.84 -0.68
N ALA A 259 10.43 6.94 0.65
CA ALA A 259 9.53 7.89 1.30
C ALA A 259 9.91 9.35 1.02
N LEU A 260 11.20 9.67 0.99
CA LEU A 260 11.70 11.00 0.62
C LEU A 260 11.40 11.33 -0.84
N ILE A 261 11.61 10.38 -1.76
CA ILE A 261 11.31 10.53 -3.19
C ILE A 261 9.81 10.79 -3.39
N TYR A 262 8.94 9.99 -2.74
CA TYR A 262 7.49 10.16 -2.75
C TYR A 262 7.05 11.51 -2.18
N GLY A 263 7.56 11.88 -0.99
CA GLY A 263 7.23 13.14 -0.33
C GLY A 263 7.63 14.37 -1.15
N CYS A 264 8.80 14.31 -1.79
CA CYS A 264 9.30 15.39 -2.65
C CYS A 264 8.65 15.45 -4.05
N ARG A 265 7.89 14.41 -4.43
CA ARG A 265 7.33 14.23 -5.79
C ARG A 265 8.39 14.29 -6.88
N PHE A 266 9.57 13.76 -6.60
CA PHE A 266 10.67 13.71 -7.56
C PHE A 266 10.62 12.37 -8.33
N PRO A 267 10.82 12.34 -9.66
CA PRO A 267 11.25 13.44 -10.53
C PRO A 267 10.12 14.25 -11.20
N GLU A 268 8.86 13.86 -11.06
CA GLU A 268 7.74 14.48 -11.80
C GLU A 268 7.55 15.98 -11.49
N ARG A 269 7.89 16.42 -10.28
CA ARG A 269 7.88 17.83 -9.89
C ARG A 269 8.80 18.69 -10.74
N VAL A 270 9.94 18.15 -11.17
CA VAL A 270 10.95 18.90 -11.95
C VAL A 270 10.63 18.87 -13.44
N MET A 271 10.03 17.78 -13.93
CA MET A 271 9.63 17.65 -15.33
C MET A 271 8.17 17.17 -15.43
N PRO A 272 7.19 18.08 -15.22
CA PRO A 272 5.77 17.74 -15.28
C PRO A 272 5.40 17.12 -16.64
N GLY A 273 4.57 16.09 -16.61
CA GLY A 273 4.11 15.38 -17.81
C GLY A 273 5.07 14.34 -18.39
N LYS A 274 6.38 14.39 -18.08
CA LYS A 274 7.34 13.39 -18.59
C LYS A 274 7.17 12.01 -17.94
N PHE A 275 6.79 11.99 -16.67
CA PHE A 275 6.68 10.77 -15.87
C PHE A 275 5.22 10.33 -15.66
N ASN A 276 4.37 10.57 -16.66
CA ASN A 276 2.94 10.26 -16.54
C ASN A 276 2.66 8.76 -16.37
N ILE A 277 3.49 7.91 -16.98
CA ILE A 277 3.28 6.45 -17.01
C ILE A 277 4.39 5.70 -16.29
N PHE A 278 5.64 6.15 -16.39
CA PHE A 278 6.81 5.47 -15.82
C PHE A 278 7.69 6.45 -15.07
N GLY A 279 8.30 5.99 -13.97
CA GLY A 279 9.30 6.72 -13.20
C GLY A 279 8.74 7.82 -12.31
N ALA A 280 7.42 7.86 -12.06
CA ALA A 280 6.84 8.78 -11.09
C ALA A 280 7.27 8.42 -9.65
N SER A 281 7.35 9.40 -8.77
CA SER A 281 7.77 9.22 -7.38
C SER A 281 7.02 8.12 -6.62
N HIS A 282 5.71 8.02 -6.83
CA HIS A 282 4.86 6.99 -6.21
C HIS A 282 5.26 5.58 -6.67
N GLN A 283 5.57 5.44 -7.96
CA GLN A 283 6.02 4.16 -8.54
C GLN A 283 7.38 3.77 -7.98
N ILE A 284 8.31 4.73 -7.88
CA ILE A 284 9.63 4.50 -7.28
C ILE A 284 9.46 4.08 -5.82
N PHE A 285 8.55 4.71 -5.08
CA PHE A 285 8.26 4.33 -3.70
C PHE A 285 7.75 2.89 -3.60
N HIS A 286 6.82 2.45 -4.45
CA HIS A 286 6.38 1.04 -4.49
C HIS A 286 7.53 0.08 -4.74
N ILE A 287 8.43 0.40 -5.69
CA ILE A 287 9.63 -0.42 -5.95
C ILE A 287 10.54 -0.46 -4.72
N CYS A 288 10.74 0.66 -4.02
CA CYS A 288 11.50 0.69 -2.77
C CYS A 288 10.86 -0.18 -1.68
N VAL A 289 9.53 -0.15 -1.54
CA VAL A 289 8.79 -1.01 -0.59
C VAL A 289 8.98 -2.49 -0.95
N THR A 290 8.89 -2.85 -2.24
CA THR A 290 9.18 -4.22 -2.71
C THR A 290 10.59 -4.67 -2.36
N ILE A 291 11.62 -3.83 -2.62
CA ILE A 291 13.01 -4.17 -2.27
C ILE A 291 13.15 -4.31 -0.74
N ALA A 292 12.56 -3.40 0.02
CA ALA A 292 12.65 -3.41 1.48
C ALA A 292 12.02 -4.67 2.09
N VAL A 293 10.82 -5.06 1.64
CA VAL A 293 10.13 -6.24 2.16
C VAL A 293 10.84 -7.54 1.75
N LEU A 294 11.45 -7.59 0.56
CA LEU A 294 12.29 -8.72 0.14
C LEU A 294 13.57 -8.81 0.97
N ALA A 295 14.26 -7.70 1.18
CA ALA A 295 15.43 -7.64 2.05
C ALA A 295 15.07 -8.11 3.46
N HIS A 296 13.92 -7.67 4.00
CA HIS A 296 13.42 -8.11 5.29
C HIS A 296 13.16 -9.62 5.33
N TYR A 297 12.50 -10.18 4.33
CA TYR A 297 12.26 -11.63 4.22
C TYR A 297 13.57 -12.43 4.26
N PHE A 298 14.55 -12.08 3.43
CA PHE A 298 15.85 -12.76 3.43
C PHE A 298 16.61 -12.55 4.74
N GLY A 299 16.47 -11.38 5.37
CA GLY A 299 17.01 -11.12 6.70
C GLY A 299 16.42 -12.03 7.77
N VAL A 300 15.09 -12.19 7.79
CA VAL A 300 14.39 -13.10 8.70
C VAL A 300 14.82 -14.55 8.48
N MET A 301 14.89 -15.01 7.23
CA MET A 301 15.34 -16.37 6.92
C MET A 301 16.81 -16.60 7.33
N SER A 302 17.67 -15.59 7.18
CA SER A 302 19.07 -15.66 7.60
C SER A 302 19.22 -15.70 9.12
N ALA A 303 18.43 -14.89 9.83
CA ALA A 303 18.42 -14.88 11.30
C ALA A 303 17.89 -16.21 11.85
N MET A 304 16.79 -16.72 11.29
CA MET A 304 16.26 -18.06 11.60
C MET A 304 17.34 -19.13 11.40
N ALA A 305 17.99 -19.15 10.23
CA ALA A 305 19.05 -20.12 9.95
C ALA A 305 20.21 -20.07 10.96
N PHE A 306 20.60 -18.88 11.40
CA PHE A 306 21.64 -18.71 12.42
C PHE A 306 21.23 -19.35 13.77
N TRP A 307 20.01 -19.11 14.23
CA TRP A 307 19.53 -19.61 15.52
C TRP A 307 19.19 -21.10 15.54
N HIS A 308 18.92 -21.69 14.37
CA HIS A 308 18.69 -23.13 14.24
C HIS A 308 19.95 -23.93 13.86
N ASP A 309 21.11 -23.28 13.77
CA ASP A 309 22.41 -23.96 13.62
C ASP A 309 22.92 -24.43 14.99
N VAL A 310 23.16 -25.73 15.12
CA VAL A 310 23.61 -26.40 16.35
C VAL A 310 24.89 -25.78 16.92
N SER A 311 25.75 -25.20 16.07
CA SER A 311 26.98 -24.52 16.51
C SER A 311 26.72 -23.26 17.34
N ASN A 312 25.50 -22.73 17.35
CA ASN A 312 25.13 -21.50 18.05
C ASN A 312 24.28 -21.75 19.32
N GLU A 313 24.04 -22.99 19.74
CA GLU A 313 23.23 -23.30 20.93
C GLU A 313 23.77 -22.64 22.22
N GLU A 314 25.10 -22.59 22.36
CA GLU A 314 25.75 -21.97 23.53
C GLU A 314 25.93 -20.45 23.38
N PHE A 315 25.51 -19.86 22.25
CA PHE A 315 25.72 -18.43 21.99
C PHE A 315 25.12 -17.56 23.10
N CYS A 316 23.93 -17.91 23.59
CA CYS A 316 23.31 -17.18 24.70
C CYS A 316 24.11 -17.23 26.00
N GLN A 317 24.89 -18.29 26.23
CA GLN A 317 25.69 -18.45 27.44
C GLN A 317 26.96 -17.57 27.39
N THR A 318 27.52 -17.36 26.19
CA THR A 318 28.73 -16.55 25.99
C THR A 318 28.54 -15.05 26.17
N LEU A 319 27.30 -14.57 26.26
CA LEU A 319 26.97 -13.15 26.46
C LEU A 319 26.89 -12.73 27.93
N PHE A 320 26.84 -13.70 28.86
CA PHE A 320 26.73 -13.46 30.30
C PHE A 320 28.05 -13.65 31.05
N PHE A 321 29.17 -13.76 30.33
CA PHE A 321 30.53 -13.79 30.88
C PHE A 321 31.35 -12.59 30.41
#